data_AF-A0A7X0PKK6-F1
#
_entry.id   AF-A0A7X0PKK6-F1
#
_cell.length_a   1.000
_cell.length_b   1.000
_cell.length_c   1.000
_cell.angle_alpha   90.00
_cell.angle_beta   90.00
_cell.angle_gamma   90.00
#
_symmetry.space_group_name_H-M   'P 1'
#
loop_
_entity.id
_entity.type
_entity.pdbx_description
1 polymer ?
#
loop_
_entity_poly.entity_id
_entity_poly.type
_entity_poly.pdbx_seq_one_letter_code
_entity_poly.pdbx_strand_id
1 'polypeptide(L)'
;MKTIAPETEAEAEDSDFKPLTAQEAQQWRSRNPPVSMWKVVAGQALVGMLVALVAWVLTGRTEVGWSAAYGALAVVAPAALFARGLSRQMASANAGASMAGFFGWEIAKIVFTIALLAAAPWVVPGLVWLALLAGMVITMKTYWVALMVRPGVRKTD
;
A
#
# COMPACT_ATOMS: atom_id res chain seq x y z
N MET A 1 34.00 -22.19 -34.58
CA MET A 1 33.75 -21.50 -33.30
C MET A 1 32.86 -20.31 -33.61
N LYS A 2 31.67 -20.25 -33.01
CA LYS A 2 30.64 -19.25 -33.29
C LYS A 2 30.86 -18.11 -32.29
N THR A 3 31.38 -16.98 -32.75
CA THR A 3 31.59 -15.79 -31.92
C THR A 3 30.23 -15.18 -31.61
N ILE A 4 29.81 -15.25 -30.35
CA ILE A 4 28.61 -14.59 -29.84
C ILE A 4 29.04 -13.18 -29.45
N ALA A 5 28.56 -12.17 -30.18
CA ALA A 5 28.67 -10.78 -29.75
C ALA A 5 27.84 -10.58 -28.47
N PRO A 6 28.28 -9.77 -27.49
CA PRO A 6 27.40 -9.41 -26.40
C PRO A 6 26.37 -8.44 -26.96
N GLU A 7 25.13 -8.88 -27.08
CA GLU A 7 23.99 -7.99 -27.27
C GLU A 7 23.84 -7.20 -25.98
N THR A 8 24.48 -6.03 -25.93
CA THR A 8 24.18 -5.03 -24.92
C THR A 8 22.79 -4.50 -25.26
N GLU A 9 21.77 -5.11 -24.66
CA GLU A 9 20.51 -4.43 -24.36
C GLU A 9 20.84 -3.29 -23.39
N ALA A 10 21.42 -2.21 -23.93
CA ALA A 10 21.44 -0.93 -23.26
C ALA A 10 19.98 -0.49 -23.24
N GLU A 11 19.33 -0.71 -22.10
CA GLU A 11 18.14 0.02 -21.72
C GLU A 11 18.36 1.47 -22.13
N ALA A 12 17.55 1.95 -23.07
CA ALA A 12 17.42 3.37 -23.31
C ALA A 12 16.83 3.97 -22.03
N GLU A 13 17.70 4.31 -21.08
CA GLU A 13 17.37 5.18 -19.97
C GLU A 13 16.77 6.45 -20.61
N ASP A 14 15.48 6.66 -20.40
CA ASP A 14 14.79 7.92 -20.65
C ASP A 14 15.54 9.04 -19.90
N SER A 15 16.56 9.60 -20.56
CA SER A 15 17.30 10.79 -20.12
C SER A 15 16.50 12.08 -20.36
N ASP A 16 15.18 12.02 -20.24
CA ASP A 16 14.29 13.19 -20.25
C ASP A 16 13.89 13.60 -18.82
N PHE A 17 14.81 13.44 -17.87
CA PHE A 17 14.64 14.03 -16.54
C PHE A 17 15.02 15.51 -16.61
N LYS A 18 14.05 16.37 -16.97
CA LYS A 18 14.22 17.83 -16.90
C LYS A 18 14.08 18.32 -15.45
N PRO A 19 15.15 18.74 -14.76
CA PRO A 19 15.04 19.28 -13.41
C PRO A 19 14.22 20.58 -13.46
N LEU A 20 13.08 20.59 -12.78
CA LEU A 20 12.22 21.77 -12.68
C LEU A 20 12.92 22.89 -11.92
N THR A 21 12.81 24.12 -12.41
CA THR A 21 13.21 25.31 -11.63
C THR A 21 12.35 25.41 -10.36
N ALA A 22 12.84 26.08 -9.32
CA ALA A 22 12.11 26.21 -8.04
C ALA A 22 10.69 26.77 -8.22
N GLN A 23 10.50 27.69 -9.17
CA GLN A 23 9.20 28.27 -9.51
C GLN A 23 8.28 27.26 -10.19
N GLU A 24 8.78 26.50 -11.17
CA GLU A 24 8.02 25.44 -11.84
C GLU A 24 7.63 24.33 -10.87
N ALA A 25 8.52 23.96 -9.94
CA ALA A 25 8.22 22.97 -8.90
C ALA A 25 7.11 23.46 -7.94
N GLN A 26 7.04 24.74 -7.61
CA GLN A 26 5.98 25.30 -6.78
C GLN A 26 4.64 25.33 -7.51
N GLN A 27 4.63 25.74 -8.79
CA GLN A 27 3.45 25.69 -9.64
C GLN A 27 2.95 24.25 -9.83
N TRP A 28 3.86 23.28 -10.00
CA TRP A 28 3.52 21.87 -10.12
C TRP A 28 2.85 21.32 -8.84
N ARG A 29 3.39 21.64 -7.65
CA ARG A 29 2.79 21.24 -6.36
C ARG A 29 1.40 21.83 -6.15
N SER A 30 1.16 23.05 -6.62
CA SER A 30 -0.17 23.68 -6.55
C SER A 30 -1.23 22.93 -7.38
N ARG A 31 -0.81 22.36 -8.52
CA ARG A 31 -1.67 21.60 -9.44
C ARG A 31 -1.74 20.11 -9.09
N ASN A 32 -0.78 19.60 -8.34
CA ASN A 32 -0.65 18.18 -7.96
C ASN A 32 -0.54 18.03 -6.44
N PRO A 33 -1.62 18.29 -5.69
CA PRO A 33 -1.60 18.10 -4.25
C PRO A 33 -1.30 16.63 -3.91
N PRO A 34 -0.49 16.36 -2.86
CA PRO A 34 -0.17 15.00 -2.45
C PRO A 34 -1.44 14.27 -2.00
N VAL A 35 -1.56 13.00 -2.38
CA VAL A 35 -2.71 12.18 -1.97
C VAL A 35 -2.63 11.95 -0.46
N SER A 36 -3.72 12.24 0.24
CA SER A 36 -3.82 11.95 1.67
C SER A 36 -3.72 10.44 1.92
N MET A 37 -2.81 10.03 2.79
CA MET A 37 -2.61 8.62 3.16
C MET A 37 -3.87 8.00 3.75
N TRP A 38 -4.69 8.79 4.46
CA TRP A 38 -5.97 8.34 5.00
C TRP A 38 -6.98 7.96 3.92
N LYS A 39 -6.94 8.61 2.75
CA LYS A 39 -7.79 8.21 1.61
C LYS A 39 -7.37 6.85 1.06
N VAL A 40 -6.07 6.55 1.05
CA VAL A 40 -5.56 5.24 0.63
C VAL A 40 -5.99 4.16 1.63
N VAL A 41 -5.84 4.40 2.94
CA VAL A 41 -6.28 3.47 3.99
C VAL A 41 -7.80 3.22 3.91
N ALA A 42 -8.60 4.27 3.70
CA ALA A 42 -10.04 4.13 3.52
C ALA A 42 -10.39 3.32 2.26
N GLY A 43 -9.67 3.53 1.15
CA GLY A 43 -9.81 2.73 -0.07
C GLY A 43 -9.46 1.26 0.15
N GLN A 44 -8.38 0.97 0.88
CA GLN A 44 -7.99 -0.38 1.29
C GLN A 44 -9.09 -1.05 2.12
N ALA A 45 -9.62 -0.34 3.12
CA ALA A 45 -10.71 -0.85 3.96
C ALA A 45 -11.97 -1.17 3.13
N LEU A 46 -12.33 -0.28 2.20
CA LEU A 46 -13.48 -0.48 1.32
C LEU A 46 -13.31 -1.71 0.42
N VAL A 47 -12.16 -1.85 -0.24
CA VAL A 47 -11.91 -3.01 -1.10
C VAL A 47 -11.84 -4.30 -0.28
N GLY A 48 -11.19 -4.27 0.89
CA GLY A 48 -11.16 -5.41 1.80
C GLY A 48 -12.55 -5.88 2.20
N MET A 49 -13.45 -4.94 2.51
CA MET A 49 -14.86 -5.22 2.80
C MET A 49 -15.58 -5.84 1.60
N LEU A 50 -15.38 -5.28 0.40
CA LEU A 50 -15.96 -5.84 -0.83
C LEU A 50 -15.48 -7.27 -1.11
N VAL A 51 -14.17 -7.54 -0.94
CA VAL A 51 -13.60 -8.88 -1.11
C VAL A 51 -14.20 -9.87 -0.10
N ALA A 52 -14.33 -9.47 1.15
CA ALA A 52 -14.96 -10.32 2.18
C ALA A 52 -16.42 -10.66 1.85
N LEU A 53 -17.19 -9.67 1.39
CA LEU A 53 -18.58 -9.87 0.96
C LEU A 53 -18.67 -10.80 -0.25
N VAL A 54 -17.85 -10.57 -1.27
CA VAL A 54 -17.80 -11.44 -2.47
C VAL A 54 -17.41 -12.86 -2.09
N ALA A 55 -16.39 -13.04 -1.25
CA ALA A 55 -15.96 -14.36 -0.80
C ALA A 55 -17.06 -15.10 -0.02
N TRP A 56 -17.81 -14.39 0.83
CA TRP A 56 -18.95 -14.94 1.54
C TRP A 56 -20.08 -15.35 0.59
N VAL A 57 -20.52 -14.45 -0.30
CA VAL A 57 -21.65 -14.68 -1.21
C VAL A 57 -21.36 -15.80 -2.20
N LEU A 58 -20.16 -15.85 -2.77
CA LEU A 58 -19.81 -16.88 -3.76
C LEU A 58 -19.68 -18.28 -3.16
N THR A 59 -19.20 -18.39 -1.92
CA THR A 59 -19.00 -19.69 -1.28
C THR A 59 -20.17 -20.14 -0.40
N GLY A 60 -21.06 -19.22 -0.03
CA GLY A 60 -22.12 -19.46 0.95
C GLY A 60 -21.61 -19.72 2.37
N ARG A 61 -20.30 -19.62 2.61
CA ARG A 61 -19.65 -19.97 3.88
C ARG A 61 -19.17 -18.71 4.58
N THR A 62 -19.77 -18.41 5.73
CA THR A 62 -19.42 -17.23 6.53
C THR A 62 -17.95 -17.26 6.99
N GLU A 63 -17.39 -18.45 7.22
CA GLU A 63 -15.98 -18.66 7.57
C GLU A 63 -15.02 -18.10 6.51
N VAL A 64 -15.34 -18.26 5.23
CA VAL A 64 -14.53 -17.77 4.10
C VAL A 64 -14.56 -16.24 4.09
N GLY A 65 -15.74 -15.64 4.27
CA GLY A 65 -15.91 -14.19 4.38
C GLY A 65 -15.12 -13.60 5.54
N TRP A 66 -15.24 -14.18 6.74
CA TRP A 66 -14.50 -13.73 7.91
C TRP A 66 -12.99 -13.89 7.76
N SER A 67 -12.53 -14.98 7.13
CA SER A 67 -11.11 -15.20 6.85
C SER A 67 -10.57 -14.12 5.92
N ALA A 68 -11.28 -13.81 4.83
CA ALA A 68 -10.92 -12.74 3.90
C ALA A 68 -10.95 -11.34 4.56
N ALA A 69 -11.97 -11.07 5.39
CA ALA A 69 -12.06 -9.83 6.15
C ALA A 69 -10.87 -9.65 7.10
N TYR A 70 -10.47 -10.71 7.81
CA TYR A 70 -9.31 -10.70 8.69
C TYR A 70 -8.00 -10.49 7.92
N GLY A 71 -7.87 -11.12 6.75
CA GLY A 71 -6.75 -10.90 5.82
C GLY A 71 -6.65 -9.45 5.34
N ALA A 72 -7.78 -8.81 5.04
CA ALA A 72 -7.81 -7.38 4.72
C ALA A 72 -7.42 -6.50 5.92
N LEU A 73 -7.89 -6.85 7.12
CA LEU A 73 -7.56 -6.17 8.38
C LEU A 73 -6.05 -6.18 8.66
N ALA A 74 -5.39 -7.31 8.38
CA ALA A 74 -3.93 -7.46 8.50
C ALA A 74 -3.13 -6.54 7.56
N VAL A 75 -3.76 -5.96 6.53
CA VAL A 75 -3.15 -4.93 5.66
C VAL A 75 -3.54 -3.53 6.10
N VAL A 76 -4.84 -3.31 6.36
CA VAL A 76 -5.38 -1.98 6.66
C VAL A 76 -4.88 -1.47 8.00
N ALA A 77 -4.81 -2.33 9.03
CA ALA A 77 -4.41 -1.92 10.37
C ALA A 77 -2.96 -1.38 10.42
N PRO A 78 -1.92 -2.06 9.90
CA PRO A 78 -0.57 -1.50 9.85
C PRO A 78 -0.48 -0.28 8.93
N ALA A 79 -1.27 -0.20 7.85
CA ALA A 79 -1.33 0.98 6.99
C ALA A 79 -1.92 2.21 7.71
N ALA A 80 -2.99 2.02 8.49
CA ALA A 80 -3.60 3.05 9.32
C ALA A 80 -2.63 3.54 10.42
N LEU A 81 -1.93 2.60 11.06
CA LEU A 81 -0.84 2.93 12.00
C LEU A 81 0.22 3.78 11.29
N PHE A 82 0.68 3.40 10.10
CA PHE A 82 1.64 4.19 9.35
C PHE A 82 1.17 5.62 9.06
N ALA A 83 -0.06 5.78 8.54
CA ALA A 83 -0.63 7.10 8.26
C ALA A 83 -0.66 8.00 9.50
N ARG A 84 -1.01 7.42 10.67
CA ARG A 84 -0.99 8.11 11.96
C ARG A 84 0.43 8.43 12.45
N GLY A 85 1.38 7.49 12.29
CA GLY A 85 2.78 7.67 12.66
C GLY A 85 3.44 8.81 11.89
N LEU A 86 3.24 8.87 10.57
CA LEU A 86 3.79 9.94 9.74
C LEU A 86 3.18 11.30 10.07
N SER A 87 1.86 11.34 10.32
CA SER A 87 1.18 12.58 10.75
C SER A 87 1.77 13.13 12.05
N ARG A 88 2.18 12.25 12.99
CA ARG A 88 2.85 12.66 14.24
C ARG A 88 4.30 13.08 14.02
N GLN A 89 5.01 12.43 13.09
CA GLN A 89 6.41 12.74 12.80
C GLN A 89 6.56 14.06 12.03
N MET A 90 5.63 14.38 11.12
CA MET A 90 5.56 15.70 10.46
C MET A 90 5.34 16.86 11.45
N ALA A 91 4.74 16.58 12.62
CA ALA A 91 4.58 17.57 13.68
C ALA A 91 5.81 17.72 14.59
N SER A 92 6.83 16.85 14.45
CA SER A 92 8.05 16.87 15.26
C SER A 92 9.15 17.67 14.57
N ALA A 93 9.70 18.68 15.26
CA ALA A 93 10.68 19.62 14.70
C ALA A 93 12.14 19.11 14.64
N ASN A 94 12.43 17.89 15.11
CA ASN A 94 13.82 17.38 15.23
C ASN A 94 14.13 16.25 14.24
N ALA A 95 14.90 16.56 13.20
CA ALA A 95 15.28 15.66 12.11
C ALA A 95 16.12 14.42 12.52
N GLY A 96 16.91 14.52 13.60
CA GLY A 96 17.72 13.40 14.11
C GLY A 96 16.89 12.36 14.89
N ALA A 97 15.93 12.81 15.70
CA ALA A 97 15.03 11.93 16.45
C ALA A 97 14.00 11.24 15.54
N SER A 98 13.68 11.83 14.38
CA SER A 98 12.77 11.23 13.40
C SER A 98 13.33 9.98 12.72
N MET A 99 14.66 9.84 12.59
CA MET A 99 15.24 8.64 11.96
C MET A 99 15.14 7.42 12.88
N ALA A 100 15.55 7.55 14.14
CA ALA A 100 15.41 6.48 15.14
C ALA A 100 13.94 6.17 15.45
N GLY A 101 13.09 7.20 15.48
CA GLY A 101 11.63 7.05 15.61
C GLY A 101 11.01 6.28 14.44
N PHE A 102 11.48 6.52 13.21
CA PHE A 102 11.05 5.77 12.03
C PHE A 102 11.41 4.29 12.14
N PHE A 103 12.65 3.94 12.50
CA PHE A 103 13.07 2.54 12.68
C PHE A 103 12.29 1.83 13.80
N GLY A 104 12.10 2.48 14.95
CA GLY A 104 11.27 1.93 16.02
C GLY A 104 9.83 1.70 15.57
N TRP A 105 9.30 2.61 14.74
CA TRP A 105 7.97 2.50 14.17
C TRP A 105 7.85 1.37 13.12
N GLU A 106 8.87 1.15 12.30
CA GLU A 106 8.93 0.04 11.34
C GLU A 106 8.91 -1.31 12.06
N ILE A 107 9.73 -1.48 13.12
CA ILE A 107 9.72 -2.70 13.93
C ILE A 107 8.34 -2.93 14.55
N ALA A 108 7.72 -1.88 15.10
CA ALA A 108 6.39 -1.98 15.69
C ALA A 108 5.35 -2.49 14.69
N LYS A 109 5.38 -2.03 13.43
CA LYS A 109 4.48 -2.54 12.38
C LYS A 109 4.72 -4.00 12.05
N ILE A 110 5.98 -4.42 11.93
CA ILE A 110 6.32 -5.82 11.61
C ILE A 110 5.79 -6.72 12.71
N VAL A 111 6.12 -6.42 13.97
CA VAL A 111 5.65 -7.18 15.13
C VAL A 111 4.12 -7.20 15.19
N PHE A 112 3.47 -6.07 14.93
CA PHE A 112 2.01 -5.99 14.91
C PHE A 112 1.39 -6.85 13.81
N THR A 113 1.99 -6.89 12.62
CA THR A 113 1.48 -7.68 11.49
C THR A 113 1.65 -9.19 11.75
N ILE A 114 2.79 -9.59 12.32
CA ILE A 114 3.03 -10.97 12.77
C ILE A 114 2.02 -11.35 13.86
N ALA A 115 1.78 -10.48 14.84
CA ALA A 115 0.82 -10.71 15.90
C ALA A 115 -0.61 -10.90 15.34
N LEU A 116 -1.03 -10.06 14.38
CA LEU A 116 -2.31 -10.23 13.70
C LEU A 116 -2.40 -11.59 13.00
N LEU A 117 -1.38 -11.98 12.24
CA LEU A 117 -1.38 -13.27 11.55
C LEU A 117 -1.39 -14.46 12.52
N ALA A 118 -0.61 -14.39 13.60
CA ALA A 118 -0.56 -15.42 14.62
C ALA A 118 -1.89 -15.55 15.39
N ALA A 119 -2.62 -14.45 15.57
CA ALA A 119 -3.93 -14.43 16.20
C ALA A 119 -5.06 -14.93 15.29
N ALA A 120 -4.85 -15.01 13.97
CA ALA A 120 -5.88 -15.41 13.00
C ALA A 120 -6.64 -16.71 13.36
N PRO A 121 -5.98 -17.84 13.71
CA PRO A 121 -6.69 -19.08 14.05
C PRO A 121 -7.49 -19.00 15.34
N TRP A 122 -7.19 -18.07 16.25
CA TRP A 122 -7.94 -17.87 17.48
C TRP A 122 -9.11 -16.91 17.30
N VAL A 123 -8.99 -15.94 16.41
CA VAL A 123 -10.02 -14.90 16.20
C VAL A 123 -11.07 -15.33 15.17
N VAL A 124 -10.71 -16.15 14.19
CA VAL A 124 -11.61 -16.59 13.11
C VAL A 124 -11.89 -18.10 13.24
N PRO A 125 -13.05 -18.49 13.80
CA PRO A 125 -13.48 -19.89 13.79
C PRO A 125 -13.61 -20.40 12.35
N GLY A 126 -13.09 -21.61 12.10
CA GLY A 126 -13.12 -22.20 10.75
C GLY A 126 -12.20 -21.50 9.74
N LEU A 127 -11.07 -20.93 10.22
CA LEU A 127 -10.14 -20.16 9.39
C LEU A 127 -9.78 -20.88 8.07
N VAL A 128 -10.09 -20.21 6.96
CA VAL A 128 -9.68 -20.61 5.62
C VAL A 128 -8.48 -19.78 5.20
N TRP A 129 -7.28 -20.35 5.33
CA TRP A 129 -6.01 -19.69 5.02
C TRP A 129 -5.97 -19.07 3.62
N LEU A 130 -6.51 -19.77 2.62
CA LEU A 130 -6.56 -19.25 1.25
C LEU A 130 -7.41 -17.99 1.12
N ALA A 131 -8.53 -17.93 1.84
CA ALA A 131 -9.39 -16.75 1.84
C ALA A 131 -8.72 -15.58 2.58
N LEU A 132 -8.03 -15.85 3.68
CA LEU A 132 -7.22 -14.85 4.39
C LEU A 132 -6.13 -14.29 3.48
N LEU A 133 -5.36 -15.14 2.82
CA LEU A 133 -4.29 -14.70 1.91
C LEU A 133 -4.84 -13.95 0.70
N ALA A 134 -5.95 -14.41 0.11
CA ALA A 134 -6.60 -13.70 -0.99
C ALA A 134 -7.08 -12.31 -0.56
N GLY A 135 -7.74 -12.20 0.59
CA GLY A 135 -8.15 -10.93 1.18
C GLY A 135 -6.97 -9.98 1.38
N MET A 136 -5.86 -10.50 1.91
CA MET A 136 -4.62 -9.74 2.11
C MET A 136 -4.02 -9.25 0.79
N VAL A 137 -3.81 -10.15 -0.17
CA VAL A 137 -3.16 -9.83 -1.46
C VAL A 137 -3.98 -8.81 -2.25
N ILE A 138 -5.30 -9.02 -2.34
CA ILE A 138 -6.18 -8.10 -3.08
C ILE A 138 -6.20 -6.73 -2.40
N THR A 139 -6.35 -6.69 -1.07
CA THR A 139 -6.33 -5.44 -0.30
C THR A 139 -5.00 -4.71 -0.44
N MET A 140 -3.88 -5.43 -0.47
CA MET A 140 -2.55 -4.84 -0.69
C MET A 140 -2.40 -4.28 -2.12
N LYS A 141 -2.98 -4.94 -3.13
CA LYS A 141 -2.90 -4.51 -4.54
C LYS A 141 -3.76 -3.29 -4.88
N THR A 142 -4.62 -2.83 -3.98
CA THR A 142 -5.44 -1.62 -4.16
C THR A 142 -4.65 -0.33 -4.40
N TYR A 143 -3.36 -0.29 -4.06
CA TYR A 143 -2.49 0.84 -4.41
C TYR A 143 -2.53 1.14 -5.93
N TRP A 144 -2.67 0.12 -6.76
CA TRP A 144 -2.84 0.28 -8.21
C TRP A 144 -4.17 0.97 -8.57
N VAL A 145 -5.25 0.65 -7.86
CA VAL A 145 -6.56 1.31 -8.05
C VAL A 145 -6.46 2.80 -7.70
N ALA A 146 -5.77 3.15 -6.62
CA ALA A 146 -5.56 4.55 -6.24
C ALA A 146 -4.72 5.32 -7.28
N LEU A 147 -3.75 4.67 -7.92
CA LEU A 147 -2.97 5.26 -9.02
C LEU A 147 -3.78 5.38 -10.31
N MET A 148 -4.63 4.42 -10.63
CA MET A 148 -5.43 4.39 -11.86
C MET A 148 -6.60 5.39 -11.83
N VAL A 149 -7.09 5.74 -10.64
CA VAL A 149 -8.11 6.79 -10.44
C VAL A 149 -7.51 8.19 -10.50
N ARG A 150 -6.17 8.35 -10.58
CA ARG A 150 -5.60 9.65 -10.98
C ARG A 150 -6.07 9.95 -12.41
N PRO A 151 -6.83 11.02 -12.64
CA PRO A 151 -7.02 11.51 -14.00
C PRO A 151 -5.61 11.77 -14.52
N GLY A 152 -5.25 11.10 -15.62
CA GLY A 152 -3.95 11.27 -16.25
C GLY A 152 -3.63 12.76 -16.33
N VAL A 153 -2.43 13.12 -15.90
CA VAL A 153 -1.83 14.41 -16.24
C VAL A 153 -2.07 14.56 -17.73
N ARG A 154 -2.97 15.47 -18.11
CA ARG A 154 -3.16 15.81 -19.52
C ARG A 154 -1.77 16.15 -20.03
N LYS A 155 -1.25 15.30 -20.92
CA LYS A 155 -0.18 15.71 -21.82
C LYS A 155 -0.74 16.94 -22.53
N THR A 156 -0.29 18.10 -22.12
CA THR A 156 -0.40 19.29 -22.96
C THR A 156 0.55 19.04 -24.10
N ASP A 157 -0.01 18.68 -25.25
CA ASP A 157 0.63 18.87 -26.56
C ASP A 157 1.07 20.34 -26.73
#